data_AF-N1WEW1-F1
#
_entry.id   AF-N1WEW1-F1
#
_cell.length_a   1.000
_cell.length_b   1.000
_cell.length_c   1.000
_cell.angle_alpha   90.00
_cell.angle_beta   90.00
_cell.angle_gamma   90.00
#
_symmetry.space_group_name_H-M   'P 1'
#
loop_
_entity.id
_entity.type
_entity.pdbx_description
1 polymer ?
#
loop_
_entity_poly.entity_id
_entity_poly.type
_entity_poly.pdbx_seq_one_letter_code
_entity_poly.pdbx_strand_id
1 'polypeptide(L)'
;MQYRPETKELISAIQDFLMKDLLPKLEGDDLLSYKTLVSWNMLGVIARETESSELESDWNRILNLNLKISKSEEDYNRDQFLNLSRKEKYNLLLDWNKTFAKKIRNETKENTGLDLKPGGKVWNFTKNQLKEALAVSNPRFQT
;
A
#
# COMPACT_ATOMS: atom_id res chain seq x y z
N MET A 1 -14.98 -2.37 -7.48
CA MET A 1 -14.64 -2.48 -6.05
C MET A 1 -14.13 -1.12 -5.62
N GLN A 2 -14.69 -0.51 -4.56
CA GLN A 2 -14.06 0.65 -3.94
C GLN A 2 -12.89 0.14 -3.09
N TYR A 3 -11.69 0.63 -3.39
CA TYR A 3 -10.53 0.39 -2.55
C TYR A 3 -10.58 1.31 -1.33
N ARG A 4 -9.95 0.87 -0.23
CA ARG A 4 -9.86 1.68 0.99
C ARG A 4 -9.18 2.97 0.59
N PRO A 5 -9.68 4.15 0.98
CA PRO A 5 -8.97 5.37 0.69
C PRO A 5 -7.58 5.26 1.31
N GLU A 6 -6.56 5.44 0.47
CA GLU A 6 -5.16 5.34 0.89
C GLU A 6 -4.85 6.47 1.88
N THR A 7 -3.87 6.27 2.75
CA THR A 7 -3.51 7.28 3.77
C THR A 7 -3.23 8.65 3.12
N LYS A 8 -2.63 8.63 1.94
CA LYS A 8 -2.41 9.82 1.11
C LYS A 8 -3.70 10.49 0.64
N GLU A 9 -4.69 9.73 0.18
CA GLU A 9 -5.97 10.29 -0.29
C GLU A 9 -6.70 11.00 0.86
N LEU A 10 -6.64 10.43 2.07
CA LEU A 10 -7.18 11.05 3.28
C LEU A 10 -6.43 12.34 3.64
N ILE A 11 -5.09 12.31 3.63
CA ILE A 11 -4.28 13.51 3.90
C ILE A 11 -4.55 14.60 2.85
N SER A 12 -4.64 14.24 1.57
CA SER A 12 -4.97 15.19 0.50
C SER A 12 -6.36 15.80 0.66
N ALA A 13 -7.37 15.02 1.09
CA ALA A 13 -8.69 15.55 1.38
C ALA A 13 -8.67 16.57 2.54
N ILE A 14 -7.89 16.31 3.59
CA ILE A 14 -7.70 17.26 4.69
C ILE A 14 -6.97 18.52 4.21
N GLN A 15 -5.91 18.37 3.41
CA GLN A 15 -5.20 19.50 2.83
C GLN A 15 -6.11 20.38 1.98
N ASP A 16 -6.97 19.77 1.16
CA ASP A 16 -7.95 20.47 0.35
C ASP A 16 -8.94 21.25 1.22
N PHE A 17 -9.47 20.64 2.28
CA PHE A 17 -10.34 21.32 3.24
C PHE A 17 -9.64 22.53 3.88
N LEU A 18 -8.38 22.37 4.33
CA LEU A 18 -7.63 23.45 4.96
C LEU A 18 -7.49 24.65 4.02
N MET A 19 -7.22 24.42 2.73
CA MET A 19 -6.98 25.50 1.78
C MET A 19 -8.24 26.09 1.16
N LYS A 20 -9.24 25.26 0.85
CA LYS A 20 -10.43 25.67 0.09
C LYS A 20 -11.55 26.14 1.00
N ASP A 21 -11.69 25.54 2.18
CA ASP A 21 -12.84 25.78 3.06
C ASP A 21 -12.48 26.52 4.34
N LEU A 22 -11.30 26.25 4.92
CA LEU A 22 -10.90 26.81 6.21
C LEU A 22 -10.13 28.13 6.06
N LEU A 23 -9.04 28.15 5.29
CA LEU A 23 -8.17 29.32 5.16
C LEU A 23 -8.92 30.60 4.75
N PRO A 24 -9.89 30.59 3.79
CA PRO A 24 -10.65 31.79 3.44
C PRO A 24 -11.51 32.33 4.58
N LYS A 25 -11.88 31.49 5.56
CA LYS A 25 -12.67 31.91 6.74
C LYS A 25 -11.81 32.49 7.85
N LEU A 26 -10.49 32.42 7.72
CA LEU A 26 -9.52 32.93 8.69
C LEU A 26 -8.98 34.32 8.29
N GLU A 27 -9.54 34.91 7.23
CA GLU A 27 -9.20 36.28 6.81
C GLU A 27 -9.37 37.26 7.98
N GLY A 28 -8.27 37.93 8.35
CA GLY A 28 -8.22 38.85 9.49
C GLY A 28 -7.58 38.29 10.76
N ASP A 29 -7.32 36.98 10.83
CA ASP A 29 -6.48 36.36 11.87
C ASP A 29 -5.19 35.81 11.23
N ASP A 30 -4.18 36.68 11.14
CA ASP A 30 -2.90 36.38 10.51
C ASP A 30 -2.18 35.20 11.18
N LEU A 31 -2.28 35.08 12.50
CA LEU A 31 -1.63 34.02 13.26
C LEU A 31 -2.25 32.66 12.96
N LEU A 32 -3.59 32.59 12.95
CA LEU A 32 -4.30 31.35 12.68
C LEU A 32 -4.20 30.94 11.21
N SER A 33 -4.21 31.91 10.29
CA SER A 33 -3.94 31.71 8.87
C SER A 33 -2.54 31.12 8.64
N TYR A 34 -1.51 31.69 9.28
CA TYR A 34 -0.16 31.18 9.22
C TYR A 34 -0.04 29.72 9.72
N LYS A 35 -0.63 29.41 10.88
CA LYS A 35 -0.62 28.04 11.43
C LYS A 35 -1.34 27.04 10.50
N THR A 36 -2.39 27.48 9.81
CA THR A 36 -3.12 26.66 8.84
C THR A 36 -2.23 26.32 7.63
N LEU A 37 -1.49 27.30 7.10
CA LEU A 37 -0.52 27.07 6.02
C LEU A 37 0.64 26.15 6.42
N VAL A 38 1.16 26.30 7.64
CA VAL A 38 2.19 25.39 8.17
C VAL A 38 1.64 23.97 8.28
N SER A 39 0.42 23.81 8.81
CA SER A 39 -0.22 22.49 8.94
C SER A 39 -0.45 21.85 7.56
N TRP A 40 -0.90 22.62 6.57
CA TRP A 40 -1.04 22.16 5.19
C TRP A 40 0.29 21.67 4.60
N ASN A 41 1.37 22.43 4.79
CA ASN A 41 2.72 22.03 4.33
C ASN A 41 3.19 20.75 5.01
N MET A 42 3.02 20.65 6.33
CA MET A 42 3.42 19.46 7.11
C MET A 42 2.65 18.23 6.67
N LEU A 43 1.34 18.34 6.41
CA LEU A 43 0.56 17.25 5.84
C LEU A 43 1.11 16.79 4.49
N GLY A 44 1.61 17.71 3.66
CA GLY A 44 2.24 17.37 2.37
C GLY A 44 3.56 16.61 2.52
N VAL A 45 4.33 16.91 3.57
CA VAL A 45 5.53 16.14 3.94
C VAL A 45 5.14 14.75 4.42
N ILE A 46 4.20 14.67 5.38
CA ILE A 46 3.72 13.40 5.95
C ILE A 46 3.14 12.50 4.85
N ALA A 47 2.37 13.03 3.90
CA ALA A 47 1.83 12.25 2.78
C ALA A 47 2.94 11.61 1.93
N ARG A 48 4.04 12.33 1.68
CA ARG A 48 5.18 11.80 0.91
C ARG A 48 5.96 10.75 1.68
N GLU A 49 6.17 10.95 2.98
CA GLU A 49 6.89 10.01 3.84
C GLU A 49 6.10 8.72 4.06
N THR A 50 4.79 8.85 4.34
CA THR A 50 3.89 7.71 4.56
C THR A 50 3.83 6.81 3.33
N GLU A 51 3.73 7.39 2.13
CA GLU A 51 3.67 6.64 0.87
C GLU A 51 4.99 5.88 0.58
N SER A 52 6.14 6.41 0.99
CA SER A 52 7.43 5.67 0.92
C SER A 52 7.48 4.52 1.93
N SER A 53 6.98 4.76 3.15
CA SER A 53 6.90 3.73 4.19
C SER A 53 5.93 2.60 3.83
N GLU A 54 4.85 2.89 3.11
CA GLU A 54 3.88 1.89 2.65
C GLU A 54 4.53 0.91 1.65
N LEU A 55 5.30 1.40 0.68
CA LEU A 55 6.02 0.54 -0.28
C LEU A 55 7.05 -0.37 0.40
N GLU A 56 7.72 0.12 1.44
CA GLU A 56 8.66 -0.67 2.24
C GLU A 56 7.95 -1.68 3.14
N SER A 57 6.80 -1.31 3.71
CA SER A 57 5.94 -2.22 4.46
C SER A 57 5.42 -3.36 3.58
N ASP A 58 4.91 -3.05 2.39
CA ASP A 58 4.43 -4.03 1.43
C ASP A 58 5.54 -4.98 0.99
N TRP A 59 6.73 -4.44 0.74
CA TRP A 59 7.92 -5.23 0.46
C TRP A 59 8.25 -6.21 1.59
N ASN A 60 8.32 -5.71 2.83
CA ASN A 60 8.57 -6.56 4.00
C ASN A 60 7.47 -7.60 4.19
N ARG A 61 6.21 -7.26 3.92
CA ARG A 61 5.09 -8.20 3.99
C ARG A 61 5.25 -9.33 2.98
N ILE A 62 5.61 -9.04 1.73
CA ILE A 62 5.88 -10.05 0.70
C ILE A 62 7.03 -10.97 1.14
N LEU A 63 8.17 -10.41 1.58
CA LEU A 63 9.32 -11.21 2.02
C LEU A 63 9.02 -12.07 3.26
N ASN A 64 8.30 -11.52 4.25
CA ASN A 64 7.94 -12.23 5.49
C ASN A 64 7.02 -13.43 5.23
N LEU A 65 6.23 -13.38 4.16
CA LEU A 65 5.39 -14.50 3.78
C LEU A 65 6.21 -15.70 3.29
N ASN A 66 7.47 -15.47 2.86
CA ASN A 66 8.44 -16.47 2.41
C ASN A 66 7.74 -17.56 1.59
N LEU A 67 7.01 -17.11 0.58
CA LEU A 67 6.09 -17.98 -0.14
C LEU A 67 6.86 -18.97 -1.03
N LYS A 68 8.16 -18.73 -1.25
CA LYS A 68 9.06 -19.50 -2.11
C LYS A 68 8.50 -19.66 -3.52
N ILE A 69 7.64 -18.73 -3.93
CA ILE A 69 6.96 -18.79 -5.23
C ILE A 69 7.96 -18.43 -6.34
N SER A 70 8.99 -17.65 -6.03
CA SER A 70 10.00 -17.30 -7.02
C SER A 70 11.40 -17.20 -6.45
N LYS A 71 12.40 -17.55 -7.27
CA LYS A 71 13.82 -17.29 -7.00
C LYS A 71 14.10 -15.81 -6.71
N SER A 72 13.23 -14.92 -7.21
CA SER A 72 13.29 -13.47 -6.94
C SER A 72 13.11 -13.11 -5.47
N GLU A 73 12.46 -13.96 -4.65
CA GLU A 73 12.39 -13.79 -3.20
C GLU A 73 13.70 -14.19 -2.50
N GLU A 74 14.49 -15.11 -3.11
CA GLU A 74 15.71 -15.67 -2.52
C GLU A 74 16.96 -14.83 -2.87
N ASP A 75 16.98 -14.18 -4.04
CA ASP A 75 18.16 -13.47 -4.57
C ASP A 75 18.21 -11.95 -4.29
N TYR A 76 17.29 -11.38 -3.49
CA TYR A 76 17.14 -9.91 -3.45
C TYR A 76 17.79 -9.21 -2.24
N ASN A 77 18.68 -8.25 -2.54
CA ASN A 77 19.39 -7.44 -1.56
C ASN A 77 18.52 -6.26 -1.09
N ARG A 78 18.23 -6.20 0.22
CA ARG A 78 17.45 -5.13 0.87
C ARG A 78 18.03 -3.74 0.60
N ASP A 79 19.36 -3.61 0.58
CA ASP A 79 20.04 -2.33 0.37
C ASP A 79 19.82 -1.81 -1.06
N GLN A 80 19.68 -2.72 -2.04
CA GLN A 80 19.32 -2.31 -3.39
C GLN A 80 17.91 -1.75 -3.44
N PHE A 81 16.94 -2.41 -2.78
CA PHE A 81 15.55 -1.92 -2.76
C PHE A 81 15.42 -0.55 -2.09
N LEU A 82 16.08 -0.33 -0.95
CA LEU A 82 16.02 0.95 -0.24
C LEU A 82 16.57 2.11 -1.07
N ASN A 83 17.60 1.85 -1.89
CA ASN A 83 18.24 2.83 -2.75
C ASN A 83 17.49 3.10 -4.07
N LEU A 84 16.44 2.34 -4.39
CA LEU A 84 15.63 2.59 -5.58
C LEU A 84 14.79 3.87 -5.44
N SER A 85 14.59 4.57 -6.56
CA SER A 85 13.61 5.64 -6.62
C SER A 85 12.19 5.08 -6.43
N ARG A 86 11.27 5.95 -6.01
CA ARG A 86 9.87 5.57 -5.80
C ARG A 86 9.24 4.85 -6.99
N LYS A 87 9.46 5.37 -8.21
CA LYS A 87 8.88 4.80 -9.43
C LYS A 87 9.42 3.38 -9.68
N GLU A 88 10.68 3.16 -9.35
CA GLU A 88 11.32 1.85 -9.46
C GLU A 88 10.82 0.89 -8.39
N LYS A 89 10.68 1.33 -7.12
CA LYS A 89 10.07 0.54 -6.03
C LYS A 89 8.67 0.04 -6.43
N TYR A 90 7.82 0.94 -6.94
CA TYR A 90 6.48 0.60 -7.41
C TYR A 90 6.49 -0.39 -8.58
N ASN A 91 7.29 -0.13 -9.61
CA ASN A 91 7.36 -1.00 -10.78
C ASN A 91 7.88 -2.40 -10.43
N LEU A 92 8.86 -2.50 -9.52
CA LEU A 92 9.39 -3.76 -9.03
C LEU A 92 8.31 -4.56 -8.30
N LEU A 93 7.63 -3.95 -7.35
CA LEU A 93 6.52 -4.58 -6.61
C LEU A 93 5.39 -5.03 -7.55
N LEU A 94 5.07 -4.21 -8.56
CA LEU A 94 4.07 -4.54 -9.56
C LEU A 94 4.49 -5.74 -10.41
N ASP A 95 5.75 -5.81 -10.83
CA ASP A 95 6.30 -6.92 -11.61
C ASP A 95 6.35 -8.22 -10.79
N TRP A 96 6.74 -8.13 -9.52
CA TRP A 96 6.68 -9.22 -8.57
C TRP A 96 5.26 -9.77 -8.42
N ASN A 97 4.28 -8.89 -8.21
CA ASN A 97 2.87 -9.27 -8.13
C ASN A 97 2.38 -9.97 -9.41
N LYS A 98 2.75 -9.46 -10.59
CA LYS A 98 2.41 -10.11 -11.87
C LYS A 98 3.04 -11.49 -12.00
N THR A 99 4.31 -11.62 -11.61
CA THR A 99 5.05 -12.88 -11.65
C THR A 99 4.47 -13.90 -10.69
N PHE A 100 4.18 -13.50 -9.44
CA PHE A 100 3.53 -14.36 -8.46
C PHE A 100 2.15 -14.81 -8.94
N ALA A 101 1.31 -13.90 -9.44
CA ALA A 101 0.00 -14.24 -9.97
C ALA A 101 0.09 -15.24 -11.14
N LYS A 102 1.06 -15.05 -12.05
CA LYS A 102 1.28 -15.97 -13.18
C LYS A 102 1.70 -17.35 -12.70
N LYS A 103 2.63 -17.42 -11.73
CA LYS A 103 3.08 -18.69 -11.16
C LYS A 103 1.99 -19.42 -10.40
N ILE A 104 1.25 -18.74 -9.53
CA ILE A 104 0.08 -19.31 -8.82
C ILE A 104 -0.92 -19.92 -9.82
N ARG A 105 -1.25 -19.20 -10.89
CA ARG A 105 -2.17 -19.68 -11.94
C ARG A 105 -1.64 -20.91 -12.69
N ASN A 106 -0.34 -20.94 -12.98
CA ASN A 106 0.29 -22.07 -13.67
C ASN A 106 0.32 -23.31 -12.76
N GLU A 107 0.70 -23.15 -11.50
CA GLU A 107 0.74 -24.25 -10.53
C GLU A 107 -0.65 -24.79 -10.16
N THR A 108 -1.68 -23.95 -10.22
CA THR A 108 -3.08 -24.41 -10.06
C THR A 108 -3.49 -25.35 -11.19
N LYS A 109 -2.91 -25.19 -12.39
CA LYS A 109 -3.18 -26.06 -13.55
C LYS A 109 -2.33 -27.34 -13.52
N GLU A 110 -1.08 -27.22 -13.07
CA GLU A 110 -0.11 -28.32 -13.06
C GLU A 110 -0.18 -29.19 -11.78
N ASN A 111 -0.83 -28.71 -10.71
CA ASN A 111 -1.07 -29.43 -9.46
C ASN A 111 0.23 -29.83 -8.70
N THR A 112 1.28 -29.01 -8.82
CA THR A 112 2.68 -29.44 -8.62
C THR A 112 3.43 -28.94 -7.38
N GLY A 113 2.85 -28.21 -6.43
CA GLY A 113 3.56 -28.04 -5.14
C GLY A 113 3.22 -26.86 -4.24
N LEU A 114 2.65 -25.76 -4.76
CA LEU A 114 2.21 -24.68 -3.87
C LEU A 114 1.03 -25.11 -3.00
N ASP A 115 1.05 -24.65 -1.75
CA ASP A 115 0.02 -24.91 -0.72
C ASP A 115 -1.24 -24.06 -1.00
N LEU A 116 -1.89 -24.38 -2.12
CA LEU A 116 -3.12 -23.77 -2.65
C LEU A 116 -4.38 -24.42 -2.07
N LYS A 117 -4.23 -25.45 -1.24
CA LYS A 117 -5.33 -26.10 -0.55
C LYS A 117 -5.97 -25.13 0.45
N PRO A 118 -7.27 -25.28 0.75
CA PRO A 118 -7.90 -24.52 1.82
C PRO A 118 -7.13 -24.67 3.13
N GLY A 119 -6.65 -23.54 3.68
CA GLY A 119 -5.82 -23.49 4.89
C GLY A 119 -4.32 -23.36 4.65
N GLY A 120 -3.86 -23.48 3.40
CA GLY A 120 -2.46 -23.32 3.04
C GLY A 120 -1.94 -21.89 3.13
N LYS A 121 -0.62 -21.70 3.15
CA LYS A 121 -0.02 -20.35 3.33
C LYS A 121 -0.43 -19.37 2.23
N VAL A 122 -0.31 -19.78 0.97
CA VAL A 122 -0.66 -18.96 -0.20
C VAL A 122 -2.17 -18.73 -0.26
N TRP A 123 -2.95 -19.75 0.08
CA TRP A 123 -4.41 -19.65 0.17
C TRP A 123 -4.85 -18.61 1.21
N ASN A 124 -4.33 -18.70 2.43
CA ASN A 124 -4.67 -17.78 3.51
C ASN A 124 -4.24 -16.34 3.19
N PHE A 125 -3.05 -16.16 2.60
CA PHE A 125 -2.60 -14.85 2.14
C PHE A 125 -3.57 -14.24 1.11
N THR A 126 -3.88 -15.00 0.05
CA THR A 126 -4.79 -14.54 -1.01
C THR A 126 -6.19 -14.23 -0.47
N LYS A 127 -6.69 -15.09 0.44
CA LYS A 127 -7.98 -14.91 1.11
C LYS A 127 -7.99 -13.67 2.00
N ASN A 128 -6.93 -13.43 2.78
CA ASN A 128 -6.83 -12.26 3.64
C ASN A 128 -6.75 -10.97 2.83
N GLN A 129 -5.97 -10.96 1.74
CA GLN A 129 -5.90 -9.81 0.84
C GLN A 129 -7.25 -9.49 0.20
N LEU A 130 -7.99 -10.53 -0.22
CA LEU A 130 -9.35 -10.36 -0.73
C LEU A 130 -10.30 -9.84 0.34
N LYS A 131 -10.21 -10.33 1.57
CA LYS A 131 -11.02 -9.87 2.70
C LYS A 131 -10.76 -8.40 3.01
N GLU A 132 -9.48 -7.98 3.06
CA GLU A 132 -9.08 -6.58 3.23
C GLU A 132 -9.68 -5.69 2.13
N ALA A 133 -9.60 -6.11 0.87
CA ALA A 133 -10.18 -5.37 -0.25
C ALA A 133 -11.71 -5.28 -0.17
N LEU A 134 -12.38 -6.36 0.26
CA LEU A 134 -13.84 -6.41 0.36
C LEU A 134 -14.39 -5.64 1.57
N ALA A 135 -13.65 -5.57 2.68
CA ALA A 135 -14.05 -4.91 3.94
C ALA A 135 -14.38 -3.42 3.77
N VAL A 136 -13.85 -2.80 2.71
CA VAL A 136 -14.12 -1.41 2.32
C VAL A 136 -15.52 -1.25 1.77
N SER A 137 -15.94 -2.20 0.93
CA SER A 137 -17.23 -2.15 0.24
C SER A 137 -18.35 -2.85 1.01
N ASN A 138 -18.01 -3.70 1.99
CA ASN A 138 -18.98 -4.49 2.74
C ASN A 138 -18.57 -4.67 4.21
N PRO A 139 -19.36 -4.13 5.17
CA PRO A 139 -19.08 -4.20 6.60
C PRO A 139 -18.94 -5.63 7.15
N ARG A 140 -19.53 -6.63 6.49
CA ARG A 140 -19.45 -8.04 6.92
C ARG A 140 -18.02 -8.59 6.95
N PHE A 141 -17.09 -7.96 6.26
CA PHE A 141 -15.68 -8.39 6.22
C PHE A 141 -14.75 -7.55 7.11
N GLN A 142 -15.28 -6.64 7.95
CA GLN A 142 -14.49 -5.77 8.85
C GLN A 142 -14.03 -6.43 10.16
N THR A 143 -14.51 -7.64 10.47
CA THR A 143 -14.09 -8.47 11.63
C THR A 143 -12.91 -9.35 11.25
#